data_AF-A0A4Z0QWV5-F1
#
_entry.id   AF-A0A4Z0QWV5-F1
#
_cell.length_a   1.000
_cell.length_b   1.000
_cell.length_c   1.000
_cell.angle_alpha   90.00
_cell.angle_beta   90.00
_cell.angle_gamma   90.00
#
_symmetry.space_group_name_H-M   'P 1'
#
loop_
_entity.id
_entity.type
_entity.pdbx_description
1 polymer ?
#
loop_
_entity_poly.entity_id
_entity_poly.type
_entity_poly.pdbx_seq_one_letter_code
_entity_poly.pdbx_strand_id
1 'polypeptide(L)'
;MKGVIIEVDMYSAIRTRFIDGESIRSIAKSLNISRPTVTKYCEGSTHPDVRKVYQRQPDVITDAIKSFILSCFKEDEQENLKKKKHTAKRIYDRLISERDFNGSYSTVRTAVRKLKAERTVPPQSSIPL
;
A
#
# COMPACT_ATOMS: atom_id res chain seq x y z
N MET A 1 3.04 23.97 16.12
CA MET A 1 4.04 23.04 16.71
C MET A 1 5.20 22.92 15.72
N LYS A 2 6.42 23.32 16.11
CA LYS A 2 7.60 23.14 15.26
C LYS A 2 7.87 21.63 15.13
N GLY A 3 7.93 21.12 13.90
CA GLY A 3 8.32 19.74 13.66
C GLY A 3 9.79 19.56 14.06
N VAL A 4 10.05 18.79 15.12
CA VAL A 4 11.41 18.41 15.50
C VAL A 4 11.84 17.27 14.57
N ILE A 5 12.91 17.50 13.79
CA ILE A 5 13.58 16.45 13.02
C ILE A 5 14.41 15.65 14.01
N ILE A 6 14.30 14.33 13.96
CA ILE A 6 14.96 13.43 14.89
C ILE A 6 16.05 12.74 14.11
N GLU A 7 17.29 13.07 14.45
CA GLU A 7 18.46 12.43 13.89
C GLU A 7 18.73 11.09 14.61
N VAL A 8 19.59 10.28 14.01
CA VAL A 8 19.96 8.96 14.53
C VAL A 8 20.59 9.06 15.93
N ASP A 9 21.32 10.14 16.21
CA ASP A 9 21.94 10.38 17.52
C ASP A 9 20.88 10.59 18.63
N MET A 10 19.88 11.43 18.36
CA MET A 10 18.76 11.65 19.30
C MET A 10 17.94 10.37 19.53
N TYR A 11 17.78 9.55 18.50
CA TYR A 11 17.15 8.23 18.61
C TYR A 11 17.97 7.28 19.52
N SER A 12 19.28 7.23 19.34
CA SER A 12 20.19 6.46 20.19
C SER A 12 20.09 6.91 21.65
N ALA A 13 20.16 8.22 21.90
CA ALA A 13 20.05 8.79 23.24
C ALA A 13 18.72 8.47 23.93
N ILE A 14 17.60 8.51 23.21
CA ILE A 14 16.28 8.11 23.74
C ILE A 14 16.29 6.64 24.16
N ARG A 15 16.85 5.76 23.33
CA ARG A 15 16.89 4.32 23.61
C ARG A 15 17.81 3.95 24.75
N THR A 16 19.03 4.49 24.78
CA THR A 16 19.99 4.22 25.86
C THR A 16 19.39 4.61 27.21
N ARG A 17 18.86 5.83 27.33
CA ARG A 17 18.24 6.29 28.58
C ARG A 17 17.00 5.49 28.98
N PHE A 18 16.22 5.03 28.02
CA PHE A 18 15.07 4.17 28.30
C PHE A 18 15.49 2.79 28.80
N ILE A 19 16.56 2.21 28.24
CA ILE A 19 17.17 0.95 28.71
C ILE A 19 17.78 1.14 30.11
N ASP A 20 18.38 2.29 30.38
CA ASP A 20 18.93 2.67 31.69
C ASP A 20 17.84 2.88 32.76
N GLY A 21 16.56 2.77 32.40
CA GLY A 21 15.43 2.84 33.32
C GLY A 21 14.88 4.25 33.55
N GLU A 22 15.31 5.25 32.76
CA GLU A 22 14.73 6.59 32.85
C GLU A 22 13.27 6.61 32.39
N SER A 23 12.43 7.37 33.09
CA SER A 23 11.04 7.56 32.68
C SER A 23 10.93 8.39 31.38
N ILE A 24 9.92 8.09 30.56
CA ILE A 24 9.59 8.84 29.33
C ILE A 24 9.47 10.35 29.60
N ARG A 25 8.96 10.75 30.78
CA ARG A 25 8.85 12.15 31.20
C ARG A 25 10.22 12.80 31.41
N SER A 26 11.16 12.08 32.02
CA SER A 26 12.53 12.53 32.23
C SER A 26 13.22 12.79 30.89
N ILE A 27 13.19 11.78 30.01
CA ILE A 27 13.81 11.81 28.68
C ILE A 27 13.25 12.95 27.82
N ALA A 28 11.92 13.14 27.84
CA ALA A 28 11.27 14.23 27.11
C ALA A 28 11.73 15.61 27.59
N LYS A 29 11.90 15.78 28.92
CA LYS A 29 12.35 17.05 29.51
C LYS A 29 13.83 17.30 29.24
N SER A 30 14.68 16.26 29.34
CA SER A 30 16.13 16.38 29.14
C SER A 30 16.50 16.64 27.68
N LEU A 31 15.81 15.99 26.73
CA LEU A 31 16.07 16.14 25.30
C LEU A 31 15.22 17.24 24.65
N ASN A 32 14.31 17.87 25.40
CA ASN A 32 13.36 18.88 24.92
C ASN A 32 12.50 18.39 23.74
N ILE A 33 12.11 17.12 23.79
CA ILE A 33 11.30 16.43 22.77
C ILE A 33 9.90 16.18 23.30
N SER A 34 8.90 16.17 22.42
CA SER A 34 7.53 15.86 22.82
C SER A 34 7.39 14.42 23.33
N ARG A 35 6.60 14.21 24.39
CA ARG A 35 6.37 12.89 25.01
C ARG A 35 5.88 11.82 24.01
N PRO A 36 4.96 12.11 23.08
CA PRO A 36 4.54 11.14 22.06
C PRO A 36 5.71 10.68 21.19
N THR A 37 6.63 11.58 20.86
CA THR A 37 7.82 11.27 20.08
C THR A 37 8.75 10.33 20.85
N VAL A 38 9.03 10.61 22.12
CA VAL A 38 9.85 9.71 22.96
C VAL A 38 9.21 8.33 23.03
N THR A 39 7.91 8.26 23.32
CA THR A 39 7.13 7.01 23.37
C THR A 39 7.24 6.21 22.07
N LYS A 40 7.14 6.88 20.91
CA LYS A 40 7.28 6.27 19.58
C LYS A 40 8.65 5.59 19.36
N TYR A 41 9.72 6.12 19.94
CA TYR A 41 11.08 5.62 19.73
C TYR A 41 11.57 4.68 20.85
N CYS A 42 10.97 4.72 22.05
CA CYS A 42 11.33 3.82 23.16
C CYS A 42 11.22 2.34 22.78
N GLU A 43 10.13 1.94 22.10
CA GLU A 43 9.90 0.56 21.68
C GLU A 43 10.75 0.14 20.47
N GLY A 44 11.35 1.10 19.75
CA GLY A 44 12.17 0.83 18.56
C GLY A 44 11.43 0.37 17.31
N SER A 45 10.10 0.46 17.31
CA SER A 45 9.25 0.08 16.18
C SER A 45 9.38 1.00 14.97
N THR A 46 10.02 2.16 15.13
CA THR A 46 10.19 3.16 14.07
C THR A 46 11.61 3.71 14.07
N HIS A 47 12.34 3.56 12.97
CA HIS A 47 13.64 4.20 12.77
C HIS A 47 13.45 5.63 12.24
N PRO A 48 14.24 6.64 12.69
CA PRO A 48 14.10 8.03 12.26
C PRO A 48 14.18 8.22 10.74
N ASP A 49 15.08 7.50 10.05
CA ASP A 49 15.23 7.63 8.59
C ASP A 49 14.13 6.90 7.79
N VAL A 50 13.47 5.90 8.40
CA VAL A 50 12.43 5.12 7.73
C VAL A 50 11.07 5.74 8.05
N ARG A 51 10.60 6.61 7.15
CA ARG A 51 9.22 7.06 7.18
C ARG A 51 8.30 5.90 6.84
N LYS A 52 7.23 5.72 7.64
CA LYS A 52 6.16 4.78 7.30
C LYS A 52 5.63 5.15 5.91
N VAL A 53 5.69 4.20 4.98
CA VAL A 53 5.14 4.38 3.64
C VAL A 53 3.64 4.58 3.78
N TYR A 54 3.14 5.65 3.17
CA TYR A 54 1.71 5.94 3.19
C TYR A 54 0.96 4.91 2.35
N GLN A 55 0.30 3.95 3.03
CA GLN A 55 -0.52 2.93 2.38
C GLN A 55 -2.00 3.25 2.61
N ARG A 56 -2.69 3.74 1.56
CA ARG A 56 -4.17 3.73 1.53
C ARG A 56 -4.63 2.39 0.97
N GLN A 57 -5.43 1.66 1.73
CA GLN A 57 -6.23 0.59 1.15
C GLN A 57 -7.31 1.22 0.25
N PRO A 58 -7.44 0.79 -1.01
CA PRO A 58 -8.52 1.27 -1.88
C PRO A 58 -9.84 0.70 -1.38
N ASP A 59 -10.66 1.54 -0.75
CA ASP A 59 -11.96 1.18 -0.15
C ASP A 59 -12.93 0.53 -1.16
N VAL A 60 -12.81 0.92 -2.42
CA VAL A 60 -13.76 0.56 -3.49
C VAL A 60 -13.43 -0.78 -4.17
N ILE A 61 -12.17 -1.24 -4.13
CA ILE A 61 -11.77 -2.48 -4.80
C ILE A 61 -11.63 -3.58 -3.76
N THR A 62 -12.77 -4.13 -3.35
CA THR A 62 -12.85 -5.34 -2.54
C THR A 62 -12.29 -6.54 -3.29
N ASP A 63 -11.84 -7.55 -2.58
CA ASP A 63 -11.30 -8.78 -3.19
C ASP A 63 -12.35 -9.52 -4.05
N ALA A 64 -13.64 -9.39 -3.73
CA ALA A 64 -14.74 -9.89 -4.56
C ALA A 64 -14.77 -9.30 -5.98
N ILE A 65 -14.45 -8.00 -6.12
CA ILE A 65 -14.40 -7.34 -7.42
C ILE A 65 -13.16 -7.79 -8.19
N LYS A 66 -12.03 -7.99 -7.52
CA LYS A 66 -10.83 -8.56 -8.15
C LYS A 66 -11.11 -9.97 -8.68
N SER A 67 -11.76 -10.83 -7.89
CA SER A 67 -12.12 -12.18 -8.33
C SER A 67 -13.07 -12.18 -9.52
N PHE A 68 -14.00 -11.22 -9.58
CA PHE A 68 -14.90 -11.08 -10.72
C PHE A 68 -14.17 -10.64 -11.99
N ILE A 69 -13.25 -9.67 -11.88
CA ILE A 69 -12.44 -9.25 -13.03
C ILE A 69 -11.59 -10.44 -13.55
N LEU A 70 -11.06 -11.27 -12.63
CA LEU A 70 -10.31 -12.46 -13.00
C LEU A 70 -11.18 -13.55 -13.65
N SER A 71 -12.42 -13.76 -13.22
CA SER A 71 -13.33 -14.70 -13.87
C SER A 71 -13.68 -14.23 -15.29
N CYS A 72 -13.96 -12.93 -15.47
CA CYS A 72 -14.18 -12.37 -16.81
C CYS A 72 -12.98 -12.58 -17.75
N PHE A 73 -11.74 -12.50 -17.25
CA PHE A 73 -10.57 -12.80 -18.08
C PHE A 73 -10.42 -14.28 -18.42
N LYS A 74 -10.82 -15.20 -17.51
CA LYS A 74 -10.80 -16.64 -17.81
C LYS A 74 -11.85 -17.01 -18.85
N GLU A 75 -13.05 -16.42 -18.77
CA GLU A 75 -14.11 -16.57 -19.77
C GLU A 75 -13.63 -16.09 -21.15
N ASP A 76 -13.00 -14.91 -21.23
CA ASP A 76 -12.42 -14.38 -22.47
C ASP A 76 -11.38 -15.34 -23.10
N GLU A 77 -10.54 -15.99 -22.28
CA GLU A 77 -9.53 -16.95 -22.75
C GLU A 77 -10.15 -18.27 -23.21
N GLN A 78 -11.18 -18.75 -22.51
CA GLN A 78 -11.92 -19.95 -22.90
C GLN A 78 -12.69 -19.75 -24.20
N GLU A 79 -13.34 -18.60 -24.37
CA GLU A 79 -14.08 -18.28 -25.60
C GLU A 79 -13.15 -18.08 -26.80
N ASN A 80 -11.88 -17.70 -26.59
CA ASN A 80 -10.83 -17.60 -27.61
C ASN A 80 -11.22 -16.82 -28.89
N LEU A 81 -12.22 -15.93 -28.77
CA LEU A 81 -12.75 -15.13 -29.86
C LEU A 81 -11.89 -13.88 -30.02
N LYS A 82 -10.93 -13.89 -30.96
CA LYS A 82 -9.98 -12.79 -31.21
C LYS A 82 -10.61 -11.39 -31.30
N LYS A 83 -11.88 -11.29 -31.71
CA LYS A 83 -12.65 -10.03 -31.82
C LYS A 83 -13.45 -9.65 -30.56
N LYS A 84 -13.77 -10.58 -29.66
CA LYS A 84 -14.56 -10.34 -28.45
C LYS A 84 -13.64 -10.42 -27.23
N LYS A 85 -13.09 -9.26 -26.84
CA LYS A 85 -12.36 -9.12 -25.57
C LYS A 85 -13.22 -8.31 -24.62
N HIS A 86 -13.38 -8.73 -23.37
CA HIS A 86 -13.95 -7.88 -22.33
C HIS A 86 -13.03 -6.68 -22.10
N THR A 87 -13.46 -5.55 -22.66
CA THR A 87 -12.86 -4.25 -22.37
C THR A 87 -13.21 -3.83 -20.95
N ALA A 88 -12.40 -2.96 -20.35
CA ALA A 88 -12.67 -2.43 -19.02
C ALA A 88 -14.10 -1.83 -18.90
N LYS A 89 -14.65 -1.30 -20.02
CA LYS A 89 -16.01 -0.79 -20.08
C LYS A 89 -17.05 -1.90 -19.90
N ARG A 90 -16.96 -3.02 -20.64
CA ARG A 90 -17.91 -4.14 -20.48
C ARG A 90 -17.83 -4.78 -19.09
N ILE A 91 -16.65 -4.85 -18.51
CA ILE A 91 -16.46 -5.35 -17.14
C ILE A 91 -17.13 -4.41 -16.13
N TYR A 92 -17.01 -3.09 -16.32
CA TYR A 92 -17.70 -2.11 -15.50
C TYR A 92 -19.22 -2.20 -15.61
N ASP A 93 -19.75 -2.31 -16.84
CA ASP A 93 -21.20 -2.42 -17.07
C ASP A 93 -21.77 -3.69 -16.40
N ARG A 94 -21.05 -4.83 -16.48
CA ARG A 94 -21.41 -6.07 -15.76
C ARG A 94 -21.32 -5.93 -14.24
N LEU A 95 -20.30 -5.23 -13.73
CA LEU A 95 -20.15 -4.97 -12.30
C LEU A 95 -21.29 -4.13 -11.74
N ILE A 96 -21.80 -3.15 -12.51
CA ILE A 96 -22.98 -2.39 -12.10
C ILE A 96 -24.21 -3.30 -12.12
N SER A 97 -24.43 -4.07 -13.19
CA SER A 97 -25.65 -4.87 -13.33
C SER A 97 -25.75 -6.06 -12.37
N GLU A 98 -24.62 -6.69 -12.01
CA GLU A 98 -24.63 -7.92 -11.22
C GLU A 98 -24.21 -7.72 -9.76
N ARG A 99 -23.52 -6.63 -9.43
CA ARG A 99 -22.85 -6.43 -8.13
C ARG A 99 -23.10 -5.06 -7.50
N ASP A 100 -23.99 -4.24 -8.08
CA ASP A 100 -24.33 -2.90 -7.60
C ASP A 100 -23.08 -2.05 -7.29
N PHE A 101 -22.08 -2.13 -8.19
CA PHE A 101 -20.80 -1.50 -7.97
C PHE A 101 -20.91 0.03 -7.90
N ASN A 102 -20.64 0.61 -6.72
CA ASN A 102 -20.74 2.05 -6.46
C ASN A 102 -19.46 2.83 -6.81
N GLY A 103 -18.46 2.17 -7.38
CA GLY A 103 -17.19 2.80 -7.75
C GLY A 103 -17.20 3.44 -9.15
N SER A 104 -16.11 4.13 -9.47
CA SER A 104 -15.97 4.78 -10.76
C SER A 104 -15.44 3.82 -11.84
N TYR A 105 -15.70 4.13 -13.09
CA TYR A 105 -15.05 3.45 -14.21
C TYR A 105 -13.51 3.53 -14.13
N SER A 106 -12.96 4.65 -13.65
CA SER A 106 -11.51 4.84 -13.55
C SER A 106 -10.84 3.86 -12.58
N THR A 107 -11.51 3.47 -11.49
CA THR A 107 -10.98 2.44 -10.57
C THR A 107 -10.95 1.07 -11.24
N VAL A 108 -12.01 0.68 -11.95
CA VAL A 108 -12.08 -0.61 -12.66
C VAL A 108 -11.06 -0.66 -13.78
N ARG A 109 -10.91 0.42 -14.58
CA ARG A 109 -9.89 0.51 -15.62
C ARG A 109 -8.47 0.35 -15.05
N THR A 110 -8.19 0.96 -13.91
CA THR A 110 -6.89 0.85 -13.25
C THR A 110 -6.66 -0.57 -12.71
N ALA A 111 -7.66 -1.19 -12.10
CA ALA A 111 -7.61 -2.57 -11.64
C ALA A 111 -7.35 -3.55 -12.79
N VAL A 112 -8.11 -3.44 -13.88
CA VAL A 112 -7.94 -4.22 -15.12
C VAL A 112 -6.52 -4.05 -15.68
N ARG A 113 -5.98 -2.84 -15.70
CA ARG A 113 -4.61 -2.59 -16.17
C ARG A 113 -3.56 -3.28 -15.28
N LYS A 114 -3.70 -3.21 -13.95
CA LYS A 114 -2.80 -3.88 -13.00
C LYS A 114 -2.84 -5.40 -13.15
N LEU A 115 -4.03 -5.99 -13.17
CA LEU A 115 -4.21 -7.44 -13.34
C LEU A 115 -3.70 -7.94 -14.70
N LYS A 116 -3.83 -7.14 -15.76
CA LYS A 116 -3.21 -7.47 -17.05
C LYS A 116 -1.68 -7.39 -17.00
N ALA A 117 -1.11 -6.38 -16.34
CA ALA A 117 0.33 -6.27 -16.17
C ALA A 117 0.91 -7.42 -15.33
N GLU A 118 0.20 -7.87 -14.30
CA GLU A 118 0.58 -9.04 -13.49
C GLU A 118 0.52 -10.35 -14.28
N ARG A 119 -0.40 -10.49 -15.26
CA ARG A 119 -0.45 -11.65 -16.17
C ARG A 119 0.55 -11.57 -17.31
N THR A 120 0.77 -10.37 -17.85
CA THR A 120 1.78 -10.08 -18.86
C THR A 120 3.08 -9.69 -18.16
N VAL A 121 3.60 -10.56 -17.29
CA VAL A 121 5.03 -10.47 -16.98
C VAL A 121 5.75 -10.74 -18.30
N PRO A 122 6.50 -9.79 -18.87
CA PRO A 122 7.26 -10.07 -20.08
C PRO A 122 8.21 -11.23 -19.78
N PRO A 123 8.42 -12.19 -20.70
CA PRO A 123 9.50 -13.15 -20.54
C PRO A 123 10.75 -12.35 -20.25
N GLN A 124 11.44 -12.66 -19.15
CA GLN A 124 12.74 -12.09 -18.81
C GLN A 124 13.57 -12.10 -20.09
N SER A 125 13.79 -10.93 -20.70
CA SER A 125 14.60 -10.83 -21.89
C SER A 125 16.02 -11.16 -21.45
N SER A 126 16.43 -12.41 -21.62
CA SER A 126 17.79 -12.85 -21.42
C SER A 126 18.64 -12.19 -22.50
N ILE A 127 19.25 -11.06 -22.16
CA ILE A 127 20.29 -10.45 -22.98
C ILE A 127 21.58 -11.25 -22.71
N PRO A 128 22.11 -12.02 -23.67
CA PRO A 128 23.42 -12.63 -23.49
C PRO A 128 24.51 -11.54 -23.53
N LEU A 129 25.49 -11.66 -22.64
CA LEU A 129 26.68 -10.81 -22.55
C LEU A 129 27.60 -11.01 -23.77
#